data_AF-A0A017TDW6-F1
#
_entry.id   AF-A0A017TDW6-F1
#
_cell.length_a   1.000
_cell.length_b   1.000
_cell.length_c   1.000
_cell.angle_alpha   90.00
_cell.angle_beta   90.00
_cell.angle_gamma   90.00
#
_symmetry.space_group_name_H-M   'P 1'
#
loop_
_entity.id
_entity.type
_entity.pdbx_description
1 polymer ?
#
loop_
_entity_poly.entity_id
_entity_poly.type
_entity_poly.pdbx_seq_one_letter_code
_entity_poly.pdbx_strand_id
1 'polypeptide(L)'
;MTKKIKFGAPDMAKISTSHIERQNLTMRMQIRRLTRLCNGFSKKLENHRAAIALHFAYYNFCRVHETLKVTPAMEAGVADHVWSLEELILMALEEPEGKRPEPKRLKLPTQGEGKEAVGSAARELPNGRGWLRLV
;
A
#
# COMPACT_ATOMS: atom_id res chain seq x y z
N MET A 1 1.53 25.56 3.05
CA MET A 1 1.65 24.08 3.08
C MET A 1 3.04 23.71 3.56
N THR A 2 3.18 23.20 4.78
CA THR A 2 4.48 22.85 5.37
C THR A 2 4.87 21.45 4.90
N LYS A 3 5.89 21.33 4.05
CA LYS A 3 6.41 20.04 3.60
C LYS A 3 7.19 19.40 4.76
N LYS A 4 6.73 18.24 5.25
CA LYS A 4 7.49 17.43 6.21
C LYS A 4 8.33 16.42 5.46
N ILE A 5 9.65 16.51 5.61
CA ILE A 5 10.58 15.50 5.10
C ILE A 5 10.49 14.28 6.02
N LYS A 6 10.21 13.10 5.46
CA LYS A 6 10.20 11.83 6.17
C LYS A 6 11.36 10.99 5.67
N PHE A 7 12.28 10.66 6.56
CA PHE A 7 13.37 9.72 6.30
C PHE A 7 12.99 8.34 6.83
N GLY A 8 13.44 7.29 6.15
CA GLY A 8 13.27 5.89 6.55
C GLY A 8 14.45 5.07 6.06
N ALA A 9 14.61 3.85 6.58
CA ALA A 9 15.63 2.90 6.15
C ALA A 9 14.96 1.80 5.30
N PRO A 10 14.69 2.03 4.00
CA PRO A 10 14.07 1.03 3.16
C PRO A 10 15.03 -0.15 2.92
N ASP A 11 14.48 -1.35 2.88
CA ASP A 11 15.20 -2.53 2.40
C ASP A 11 15.42 -2.38 0.88
N MET A 12 16.64 -1.99 0.49
CA MET A 12 16.99 -1.67 -0.90
C MET A 12 16.68 -2.81 -1.88
N ALA A 13 16.71 -4.07 -1.41
CA ALA A 13 16.37 -5.22 -2.24
C ALA A 13 14.88 -5.33 -2.58
N LYS A 14 14.01 -4.67 -1.79
CA LYS A 14 12.55 -4.71 -1.94
C LYS A 14 11.96 -3.41 -2.48
N ILE A 15 12.79 -2.41 -2.77
CA ILE A 15 12.31 -1.13 -3.32
C ILE A 15 11.78 -1.36 -4.73
N SER A 16 10.47 -1.18 -4.90
CA SER A 16 9.85 -1.16 -6.22
C SER A 16 8.56 -0.33 -6.19
N THR A 17 8.38 0.53 -7.18
CA THR A 17 7.13 1.29 -7.38
C THR A 17 6.11 0.50 -8.21
N SER A 18 6.57 -0.54 -8.92
CA SER A 18 5.77 -1.31 -9.88
C SER A 18 4.43 -1.82 -9.32
N HIS A 19 4.42 -2.33 -8.09
CA HIS A 19 3.22 -2.83 -7.43
C HIS A 19 2.15 -1.73 -7.23
N ILE A 20 2.59 -0.55 -6.77
CA ILE A 20 1.71 0.61 -6.54
C ILE A 20 1.24 1.20 -7.87
N GLU A 21 2.12 1.28 -8.85
CA GLU A 21 1.78 1.74 -10.20
C GLU A 21 0.74 0.82 -10.86
N ARG A 22 0.92 -0.50 -10.75
CA ARG A 22 -0.03 -1.50 -11.23
C ARG A 22 -1.38 -1.39 -10.52
N GLN A 23 -1.40 -1.22 -9.20
CA GLN A 23 -2.62 -1.03 -8.44
C GLN A 23 -3.35 0.27 -8.87
N ASN A 24 -2.61 1.36 -9.03
CA ASN A 24 -3.15 2.64 -9.49
C ASN A 24 -3.77 2.53 -10.89
N LEU A 25 -3.12 1.81 -11.80
CA LEU A 25 -3.68 1.55 -13.13
C LEU A 25 -4.99 0.77 -13.03
N THR A 26 -5.01 -0.34 -12.28
CA THR A 26 -6.23 -1.15 -12.07
C THR A 26 -7.37 -0.30 -11.53
N MET A 27 -7.12 0.49 -10.47
CA MET A 27 -8.14 1.35 -9.87
C MET A 27 -8.69 2.38 -10.87
N ARG A 28 -7.83 3.01 -11.68
CA ARG A 28 -8.28 4.00 -12.69
C ARG A 28 -9.10 3.38 -13.82
N MET A 29 -8.80 2.14 -14.19
CA MET A 29 -9.51 1.42 -15.25
C MET A 29 -10.85 0.87 -14.78
N GLN A 30 -10.94 0.45 -13.52
CA GLN A 30 -12.14 -0.22 -12.98
C GLN A 30 -13.06 0.72 -12.19
N ILE A 31 -12.56 1.86 -11.69
CA ILE A 31 -13.37 2.84 -10.97
C ILE A 31 -13.57 4.08 -11.84
N ARG A 32 -14.78 4.21 -12.41
CA ARG A 32 -15.14 5.36 -13.25
C ARG A 32 -15.00 6.72 -12.54
N ARG A 33 -15.13 6.76 -11.20
CA ARG A 33 -14.94 7.97 -10.38
C ARG A 33 -13.50 8.52 -10.41
N LEU A 34 -12.53 7.73 -10.86
CA LEU A 34 -11.13 8.13 -11.02
C LEU A 34 -10.78 8.50 -12.47
N THR A 35 -11.73 8.35 -13.40
CA THR A 35 -11.55 8.70 -14.80
C THR A 35 -11.78 10.20 -15.01
N ARG A 36 -10.89 10.84 -15.77
CA ARG A 36 -10.99 12.26 -16.15
C ARG A 36 -12.10 12.47 -17.20
N LEU A 37 -12.76 13.63 -17.17
CA LEU A 37 -13.80 14.03 -18.13
C LEU A 37 -14.93 12.99 -18.27
N CYS A 38 -15.45 12.51 -17.14
CA CYS A 38 -16.58 11.58 -17.13
C CYS A 38 -17.73 12.08 -16.24
N ASN A 39 -18.95 11.63 -16.54
CA ASN A 39 -20.13 11.96 -15.75
C ASN A 39 -20.24 11.12 -14.45
N GLY A 40 -19.38 10.12 -14.27
CA GLY A 40 -19.39 9.19 -13.13
C GLY A 40 -18.62 9.69 -11.91
N PHE A 41 -18.64 10.99 -11.62
CA PHE A 41 -17.90 11.58 -10.50
C PHE A 41 -18.68 11.52 -9.17
N SER A 42 -17.98 11.74 -8.06
CA SER A 42 -18.60 11.79 -6.73
C SER A 42 -18.80 13.23 -6.29
N LYS A 43 -20.03 13.61 -5.92
CA LYS A 43 -20.33 14.94 -5.37
C LYS A 43 -19.91 15.07 -3.90
N LYS A 44 -19.98 13.97 -3.13
CA LYS A 44 -19.58 13.89 -1.72
C LYS A 44 -18.33 13.02 -1.58
N LEU A 45 -17.47 13.38 -0.63
CA LEU A 45 -16.26 12.61 -0.32
C LEU A 45 -16.59 11.21 0.21
N GLU A 46 -17.65 11.08 1.00
CA GLU A 46 -18.17 9.80 1.52
C GLU A 46 -18.43 8.80 0.39
N ASN A 47 -19.18 9.22 -0.64
CA ASN A 47 -19.48 8.38 -1.81
C ASN A 47 -18.22 7.98 -2.58
N HIS A 48 -17.20 8.84 -2.60
CA HIS A 48 -15.92 8.51 -3.23
C HIS A 48 -15.16 7.46 -2.43
N ARG A 49 -15.10 7.62 -1.11
CA ARG A 49 -14.49 6.65 -0.19
C ARG A 49 -15.20 5.30 -0.27
N ALA A 50 -16.53 5.29 -0.26
CA ALA A 50 -17.34 4.08 -0.39
C ALA A 50 -17.06 3.34 -1.70
N ALA A 51 -16.97 4.06 -2.83
CA ALA A 51 -16.70 3.42 -4.11
C ALA A 51 -15.28 2.84 -4.21
N ILE A 52 -14.28 3.50 -3.62
CA ILE A 52 -12.93 2.95 -3.52
C ILE A 52 -12.93 1.70 -2.64
N ALA A 53 -13.58 1.77 -1.47
CA ALA A 53 -13.67 0.64 -0.54
C ALA A 53 -14.36 -0.57 -1.19
N LEU A 54 -15.49 -0.35 -1.87
CA LEU A 54 -16.23 -1.41 -2.57
C LEU A 54 -15.39 -2.07 -3.67
N HIS A 55 -14.68 -1.28 -4.46
CA HIS A 55 -13.76 -1.82 -5.47
C HIS A 55 -12.64 -2.63 -4.82
N PHE A 56 -12.08 -2.14 -3.72
CA PHE A 56 -11.01 -2.84 -3.02
C PHE A 56 -11.48 -4.18 -2.46
N ALA A 57 -12.67 -4.23 -1.87
CA ALA A 57 -13.26 -5.45 -1.37
C ALA A 57 -13.54 -6.43 -2.52
N TYR A 58 -14.21 -5.98 -3.59
CA TYR A 58 -14.45 -6.81 -4.78
C TYR A 58 -13.15 -7.39 -5.38
N TYR A 59 -12.11 -6.57 -5.53
CA TYR A 59 -10.84 -6.99 -6.11
C TYR A 59 -10.15 -8.08 -5.29
N ASN A 60 -10.19 -7.97 -3.96
CA ASN A 60 -9.50 -8.91 -3.08
C ASN A 60 -10.30 -10.19 -2.79
N PHE A 61 -11.63 -10.09 -2.67
CA PHE A 61 -12.47 -11.20 -2.20
C PHE A 61 -13.21 -11.94 -3.32
N CYS A 62 -13.65 -11.25 -4.37
CA CYS A 62 -14.49 -11.86 -5.42
C CYS A 62 -13.72 -12.15 -6.72
N ARG A 63 -12.71 -11.35 -7.06
CA ARG A 63 -12.01 -11.45 -8.34
C ARG A 63 -10.85 -12.44 -8.27
N VAL A 64 -10.95 -13.55 -9.00
CA VAL A 64 -9.84 -14.48 -9.22
C VAL A 64 -8.77 -13.80 -10.09
N HIS A 65 -7.53 -13.79 -9.61
CA HIS A 65 -6.43 -13.15 -10.33
C HIS A 65 -5.79 -14.14 -11.31
N GLU A 66 -5.63 -13.75 -12.58
CA GLU A 66 -5.16 -14.64 -13.66
C GLU A 66 -3.83 -15.35 -13.35
N THR A 67 -2.90 -14.64 -12.72
CA THR A 67 -1.58 -15.18 -12.34
C THR A 67 -1.63 -16.05 -11.08
N LEU A 68 -2.46 -15.70 -10.10
CA LEU A 68 -2.53 -16.42 -8.82
C LEU A 68 -3.45 -17.65 -8.92
N LYS A 69 -4.40 -17.66 -9.87
CA LYS A 69 -5.49 -18.66 -9.99
C LYS A 69 -6.45 -18.69 -8.80
N VAL A 70 -6.18 -17.93 -7.75
CA VAL A 70 -7.03 -17.67 -6.57
C VAL A 70 -7.26 -16.17 -6.39
N THR A 71 -8.04 -15.78 -5.38
CA THR A 71 -8.22 -14.37 -5.04
C THR A 71 -7.03 -13.85 -4.21
N PRO A 72 -6.73 -12.55 -4.26
CA PRO A 72 -5.68 -11.97 -3.43
C PRO A 72 -5.91 -12.20 -1.91
N ALA A 73 -7.16 -12.20 -1.44
CA ALA A 73 -7.47 -12.48 -0.04
C ALA A 73 -7.17 -13.93 0.33
N MET A 74 -7.37 -14.88 -0.58
CA MET A 74 -7.00 -16.28 -0.37
C MET A 74 -5.49 -16.47 -0.30
N GLU A 75 -4.74 -15.87 -1.23
CA GLU A 75 -3.28 -15.95 -1.23
C GLU A 75 -2.68 -15.32 0.04
N ALA A 76 -3.31 -14.28 0.57
CA ALA A 76 -2.92 -13.64 1.81
C ALA A 76 -3.37 -14.39 3.08
N GLY A 77 -4.14 -15.48 2.95
CA GLY A 77 -4.70 -16.23 4.08
C GLY A 77 -5.78 -15.48 4.86
N VAL A 78 -6.41 -14.46 4.25
CA VAL A 78 -7.49 -13.67 4.84
C VAL A 78 -8.86 -14.31 4.60
N ALA A 79 -9.01 -15.01 3.48
CA ALA A 79 -10.22 -15.76 3.12
C ALA A 79 -9.84 -17.19 2.70
N ASP A 80 -10.77 -18.13 2.84
CA ASP A 80 -10.61 -19.55 2.47
C ASP A 80 -11.32 -19.92 1.16
N HIS A 81 -12.12 -19.01 0.61
CA HIS A 81 -12.89 -19.22 -0.62
C HIS A 81 -13.07 -17.92 -1.42
N VAL A 82 -13.60 -18.07 -2.64
CA VAL A 82 -13.96 -16.94 -3.51
C VAL A 82 -15.33 -16.42 -3.09
N TRP A 83 -15.42 -15.14 -2.70
CA TRP A 83 -16.69 -14.55 -2.29
C TRP A 83 -17.63 -14.36 -3.46
N SER A 84 -18.91 -14.62 -3.22
CA SER A 84 -19.97 -14.21 -4.15
C SER A 84 -20.24 -12.70 -4.06
N LEU A 85 -20.88 -12.12 -5.09
CA LEU A 85 -21.30 -10.72 -5.01
C LEU A 85 -22.37 -10.49 -3.93
N GLU A 86 -23.21 -11.49 -3.69
CA GLU A 86 -24.24 -11.44 -2.64
C GLU A 86 -23.58 -11.38 -1.26
N GLU A 87 -22.65 -12.29 -0.99
CA GLU A 87 -21.87 -12.31 0.25
C GLU A 87 -21.12 -11.00 0.46
N LEU A 88 -20.47 -10.46 -0.57
CA LEU A 88 -19.79 -9.16 -0.48
C LEU A 88 -20.75 -8.05 -0.03
N ILE A 89 -21.97 -8.00 -0.56
CA ILE A 89 -22.96 -6.98 -0.22
C ILE A 89 -23.47 -7.17 1.21
N LEU A 90 -23.79 -8.40 1.60
CA LEU A 90 -24.24 -8.73 2.95
C LEU A 90 -23.17 -8.33 3.98
N MET A 91 -21.94 -8.78 3.79
CA MET A 91 -20.82 -8.45 4.68
C MET A 91 -20.55 -6.94 4.74
N ALA A 92 -20.67 -6.23 3.62
CA ALA A 92 -20.49 -4.77 3.60
C ALA A 92 -21.59 -3.99 4.34
N LEU A 93 -22.80 -4.55 4.45
CA LEU A 93 -23.92 -3.95 5.19
C LEU A 93 -23.86 -4.28 6.69
N GLU A 94 -23.34 -5.46 7.03
CA GLU A 94 -23.19 -5.92 8.43
C GLU A 94 -21.97 -5.31 9.13
N GLU A 95 -20.92 -4.97 8.38
CA GLU A 95 -19.67 -4.46 8.96
C GLU A 95 -19.91 -3.13 9.71
N PRO A 96 -19.59 -3.06 11.02
CA PRO A 96 -19.71 -1.83 11.78
C PRO A 96 -18.69 -0.79 11.33
N GLU A 97 -18.89 0.48 11.72
CA GLU A 97 -17.91 1.52 11.40
C GLU A 97 -16.52 1.18 11.97
N GLY A 98 -15.58 0.91 11.06
CA GLY A 98 -14.21 0.57 11.40
C GLY A 98 -13.52 1.70 12.16
N LYS A 99 -12.88 1.36 13.28
CA LYS A 99 -12.03 2.31 14.02
C LYS A 99 -10.82 2.67 13.18
N ARG A 100 -10.40 3.94 13.23
CA ARG A 100 -9.17 4.38 12.58
C ARG A 100 -7.98 3.60 13.17
N PRO A 101 -7.12 2.98 12.34
CA PRO A 101 -5.98 2.24 12.86
C PRO A 101 -5.02 3.17 13.62
N GLU A 102 -4.54 2.69 14.76
CA GLU A 102 -3.55 3.43 15.56
C GLU A 102 -2.20 3.47 14.83
N PRO A 103 -1.55 4.64 14.70
CA PRO A 103 -0.25 4.75 14.05
C PRO A 103 0.82 3.99 14.84
N LYS A 104 1.19 2.79 14.38
CA LYS A 104 2.30 2.03 14.98
C LYS A 104 3.63 2.62 14.51
N ARG A 105 4.49 3.05 15.46
CA ARG A 105 5.87 3.42 15.13
C ARG A 105 6.62 2.17 14.68
N LEU A 106 7.15 2.21 13.45
CA LEU A 106 8.03 1.15 12.96
C LEU A 106 9.33 1.17 13.77
N LYS A 107 9.76 0.00 14.25
CA LYS A 107 11.11 -0.18 14.76
C LYS A 107 12.05 -0.15 13.56
N LEU A 108 12.91 0.86 13.48
CA LEU A 108 13.96 0.89 12.46
C LEU A 108 14.93 -0.26 12.75
N PRO A 109 15.41 -0.98 11.72
CA PRO A 109 16.47 -1.95 11.93
C PRO A 109 17.69 -1.21 12.52
N THR A 110 18.17 -1.70 13.67
CA THR A 110 19.47 -1.27 14.21
C THR A 110 20.53 -1.63 13.18
N GLN A 111 21.43 -0.71 12.81
CA GLN A 111 22.58 -1.04 11.96
C GLN A 111 23.33 -2.22 12.61
N GLY A 112 23.28 -3.43 12.04
CA GLY A 112 24.10 -4.55 12.51
C GLY A 112 23.52 -5.97 12.47
N GLU A 113 22.24 -6.20 12.17
CA GLU A 113 21.73 -7.58 12.08
C GLU A 113 21.69 -8.06 10.62
N GLY A 114 22.76 -8.73 10.19
CA GLY A 114 22.71 -9.64 9.04
C GLY A 114 23.04 -9.07 7.66
N LYS A 115 24.12 -8.28 7.54
CA LYS A 115 25.03 -8.14 6.38
C LYS A 115 26.05 -7.05 6.74
N GLU A 116 27.28 -7.23 6.30
CA GLU A 116 28.47 -6.41 6.62
C GLU A 116 28.14 -4.95 6.93
N ALA A 117 28.68 -4.46 8.05
CA ALA A 117 28.56 -3.08 8.48
C ALA A 117 29.14 -2.14 7.40
N VAL A 118 28.29 -1.72 6.46
CA VAL A 118 28.63 -0.64 5.54
C VAL A 118 28.61 0.65 6.35
N GLY A 119 29.76 0.95 6.93
CA GLY A 119 30.18 2.27 7.41
C GLY A 119 29.35 2.82 8.57
N SER A 120 30.05 3.19 9.63
CA SER A 120 29.52 4.12 10.62
C SER A 120 28.88 5.34 9.92
N ALA A 121 27.97 6.03 10.61
CA ALA A 121 27.31 7.25 10.12
C ALA A 121 28.27 8.36 9.64
N ALA A 122 29.60 8.21 9.84
CA ALA A 122 30.65 8.98 9.21
C ALA A 122 31.57 8.08 8.36
N ARG A 123 31.77 8.45 7.09
CA ARG A 123 32.82 7.88 6.22
C ARG A 123 33.91 8.91 6.01
N GLU A 124 35.17 8.54 6.23
CA GLU A 124 36.31 9.41 5.95
C GLU A 124 36.48 9.61 4.44
N LEU A 125 36.80 10.85 4.04
CA LEU A 125 37.00 11.18 2.64
C LEU A 125 38.27 10.46 2.10
N PRO A 126 38.29 10.03 0.83
CA PRO A 126 39.43 9.30 0.24
C PRO A 126 40.78 10.04 0.29
N ASN A 127 40.77 11.34 0.56
CA ASN A 127 41.95 12.20 0.67
C ASN A 127 42.39 12.47 2.13
N GLY A 128 41.79 11.78 3.12
CA GLY A 128 42.10 11.95 4.55
C GLY A 128 41.73 13.32 5.12
N ARG A 129 40.96 14.14 4.38
CA ARG A 129 40.58 15.49 4.77
C ARG A 129 39.10 15.56 5.13
N GLY A 130 38.75 14.95 6.25
CA GLY A 130 37.44 15.11 6.89
C GLY A 130 36.47 13.95 6.68
N TRP A 131 35.24 14.13 7.16
CA TRP A 131 34.25 13.07 7.32
C TRP A 131 32.93 13.45 6.64
N LEU A 132 32.36 12.52 5.90
CA LEU A 132 31.03 12.62 5.29
C LEU A 132 30.02 11.97 6.24
N ARG A 133 29.16 12.79 6.86
CA ARG A 133 28.10 12.32 7.77
C ARG A 133 26.80 12.18 6.99
N LEU A 134 26.14 11.02 7.07
CA LEU A 134 24.76 10.90 6.58
C LEU A 134 23.87 11.72 7.53
N VAL A 135 23.24 12.76 7.01
CA VAL A 135 22.18 13.52 7.71
C VAL A 135 20.84 12.84 7.48
#